data_AF-A0A0D0C4H4-F1
#
_entry.id   AF-A0A0D0C4H4-F1
#
_cell.length_a   1.000
_cell.length_b   1.000
_cell.length_c   1.000
_cell.angle_alpha   90.00
_cell.angle_beta   90.00
_cell.angle_gamma   90.00
#
_symmetry.space_group_name_H-M   'P 1'
#
loop_
_entity.id
_entity.type
_entity.pdbx_description
1 polymer ?
#
loop_
_entity_poly.entity_id
_entity_poly.type
_entity_poly.pdbx_seq_one_letter_code
_entity_poly.pdbx_strand_id
1 'polypeptide(L)'
;MNSAIIQELETGFRGNCAFTAAATLWIVNYLGTIPTEIHMIWSRKQSGTTILFIINRYSFLIFLLANSISSFPGESTDQECKLLDILFHTFESIAAVTTPALFALRIYALYDQSRIILAISALFILGRLASYIMATVSVTGISTAGNSLQAIAKCVEQVSSENLDLFYR
;
A
#
# COMPACT_ATOMS: atom_id res chain seq x y z
N MET A 1 11.92 20.36 26.02
CA MET A 1 11.61 19.51 24.85
C MET A 1 11.55 18.08 25.35
N ASN A 2 10.37 17.45 25.31
CA ASN A 2 10.10 16.19 26.01
C ASN A 2 10.79 15.01 25.31
N SER A 3 11.41 14.10 26.07
CA SER A 3 12.08 12.90 25.53
C SER A 3 11.16 12.04 24.66
N ALA A 4 9.86 11.99 24.97
CA ALA A 4 8.85 11.31 24.16
C ALA A 4 8.77 11.85 22.73
N ILE A 5 8.81 13.18 22.54
CA ILE A 5 8.72 13.80 21.20
C ILE A 5 9.95 13.45 20.37
N ILE A 6 11.15 13.43 20.98
CA ILE A 6 12.39 13.06 20.30
C ILE A 6 12.31 11.60 19.82
N GLN A 7 11.74 10.72 20.65
CA GLN A 7 11.59 9.31 20.31
C GLN A 7 10.62 9.09 19.14
N GLU A 8 9.47 9.78 19.12
CA GLU A 8 8.51 9.73 17.99
C GLU A 8 9.11 10.27 16.69
N LEU A 9 9.92 11.33 16.78
CA LEU A 9 10.63 11.87 15.61
C LEU A 9 11.66 10.86 15.08
N GLU A 10 12.40 10.20 15.97
CA GLU A 10 13.43 9.24 15.57
C GLU A 10 12.83 7.98 14.94
N THR A 11 11.74 7.45 15.48
CA THR A 11 11.04 6.29 14.92
C THR A 11 10.44 6.61 13.55
N GLY A 12 9.79 7.76 13.40
CA GLY A 12 9.23 8.21 12.12
C GLY A 12 10.31 8.40 11.06
N PHE A 13 11.41 9.08 11.40
CA PHE A 13 12.52 9.29 10.47
C PHE A 13 13.16 7.97 10.01
N ARG A 14 13.44 7.05 10.94
CA ARG A 14 13.99 5.72 10.61
C ARG A 14 13.04 4.93 9.71
N GLY A 15 11.74 4.97 10.00
CA GLY A 15 10.70 4.34 9.19
C GLY A 15 10.69 4.85 7.76
N ASN A 16 10.68 6.17 7.58
CA ASN A 16 10.67 6.81 6.26
C ASN A 16 11.94 6.46 5.46
N CYS A 17 13.13 6.53 6.07
CA CYS A 17 14.36 6.15 5.39
C CYS A 17 14.37 4.67 4.95
N ALA A 18 13.93 3.77 5.83
CA ALA A 18 13.85 2.34 5.51
C ALA A 18 12.86 2.08 4.36
N PHE A 19 11.69 2.73 4.41
CA PHE A 19 10.69 2.63 3.35
C PHE A 19 11.23 3.17 2.02
N THR A 20 11.81 4.37 2.00
CA THR A 20 12.35 4.97 0.77
C THR A 20 13.48 4.11 0.18
N ALA A 21 14.34 3.54 1.01
CA ALA A 21 15.37 2.61 0.56
C ALA A 21 14.78 1.35 -0.08
N ALA A 22 13.79 0.73 0.58
CA ALA A 22 13.08 -0.43 0.06
C ALA A 22 12.32 -0.12 -1.25
N ALA A 23 11.64 1.02 -1.30
CA ALA A 23 10.92 1.51 -2.47
C ALA A 23 11.88 1.74 -3.65
N THR A 24 13.03 2.38 -3.40
CA THR A 24 14.05 2.61 -4.43
C THR A 24 14.59 1.30 -4.99
N LEU A 25 14.91 0.33 -4.11
CA LEU A 25 15.37 -0.99 -4.53
C LEU A 25 14.31 -1.71 -5.36
N TRP A 26 13.03 -1.62 -4.96
CA TRP A 26 11.92 -2.18 -5.71
C TRP A 26 11.78 -1.53 -7.09
N ILE A 27 11.86 -0.20 -7.18
CA ILE A 27 11.77 0.56 -8.45
C ILE A 27 12.93 0.23 -9.38
N VAL A 28 14.15 0.10 -8.86
CA VAL A 28 15.32 -0.28 -9.68
C VAL A 28 15.15 -1.69 -10.26
N ASN A 29 14.73 -2.65 -9.44
CA ASN A 29 14.39 -4.00 -9.92
C ASN A 29 13.25 -3.96 -10.95
N TYR A 30 12.27 -3.07 -10.74
CA TYR A 30 11.16 -2.87 -11.66
C TYR A 30 11.66 -2.40 -13.02
N LEU A 31 12.43 -1.30 -13.08
CA LEU A 31 12.98 -0.73 -14.32
C LEU A 31 13.85 -1.73 -15.08
N GLY A 32 14.66 -2.53 -14.38
CA GLY A 32 15.49 -3.57 -15.01
C GLY A 32 14.68 -4.70 -15.65
N THR A 33 13.44 -4.94 -15.20
CA THR A 33 12.60 -6.04 -15.71
C THR A 33 11.56 -5.60 -16.74
N ILE A 34 11.27 -4.29 -16.87
CA ILE A 34 10.33 -3.74 -17.86
C ILE A 34 10.64 -4.16 -19.31
N PRO A 35 11.89 -4.10 -19.82
CA PRO A 35 12.15 -4.42 -21.21
C PRO A 35 11.74 -5.86 -21.53
N THR A 36 12.11 -6.78 -20.64
CA THR A 36 11.73 -8.20 -20.74
C THR A 36 10.22 -8.39 -20.64
N GLU A 37 9.54 -7.64 -19.77
CA GLU A 37 8.09 -7.68 -19.65
C GLU A 37 7.38 -7.20 -20.90
N ILE A 38 7.78 -6.07 -21.48
CA ILE A 38 7.17 -5.57 -22.72
C ILE A 38 7.33 -6.61 -23.84
N HIS A 39 8.53 -7.19 -23.98
CA HIS A 39 8.76 -8.20 -25.01
C HIS A 39 8.00 -9.51 -24.76
N MET A 40 7.93 -10.01 -23.54
CA MET A 40 7.34 -11.34 -23.27
C MET A 40 5.84 -11.29 -22.93
N ILE A 41 5.38 -10.26 -22.24
CA ILE A 41 4.01 -10.13 -21.74
C ILE A 41 3.14 -9.40 -22.77
N TRP A 42 3.59 -8.28 -23.32
CA TRP A 42 2.76 -7.47 -24.20
C TRP A 42 2.64 -8.05 -25.61
N SER A 43 3.65 -8.79 -26.07
CA SER A 43 3.64 -9.44 -27.38
C SER A 43 2.89 -10.77 -27.41
N ARG A 44 2.44 -11.30 -26.26
CA ARG A 44 1.71 -12.58 -26.16
C ARG A 44 0.23 -12.38 -25.85
N LYS A 45 -0.55 -13.45 -26.09
CA LYS A 45 -1.99 -13.52 -25.82
C LYS A 45 -2.23 -13.22 -24.33
N GLN A 46 -2.91 -12.11 -24.04
CA GLN A 46 -3.20 -11.67 -22.68
C GLN A 46 -4.08 -12.71 -22.00
N SER A 47 -3.55 -13.40 -20.98
CA SER A 47 -4.32 -14.28 -20.11
C SER A 47 -4.84 -13.51 -18.89
N GLY A 48 -5.87 -14.01 -18.21
CA GLY A 48 -6.36 -13.38 -16.97
C GLY A 48 -5.25 -13.20 -15.92
N THR A 49 -4.32 -14.16 -15.82
CA THR A 49 -3.16 -14.08 -14.92
C THR A 49 -2.19 -12.96 -15.30
N THR A 50 -2.05 -12.68 -16.60
CA THR A 50 -1.20 -11.60 -17.12
C THR A 50 -1.75 -10.23 -16.71
N ILE A 51 -3.06 -10.02 -16.89
CA ILE A 51 -3.73 -8.78 -16.50
C ILE A 51 -3.62 -8.59 -14.98
N LEU A 52 -3.86 -9.66 -14.22
CA LEU A 52 -3.77 -9.65 -12.76
C LEU A 52 -2.36 -9.28 -12.28
N PHE A 53 -1.33 -9.79 -12.96
CA PHE A 53 0.07 -9.44 -12.70
C PHE A 53 0.37 -7.97 -12.97
N ILE A 54 -0.11 -7.43 -14.09
CA ILE A 54 0.03 -6.02 -14.44
C ILE A 54 -0.65 -5.16 -13.36
N ILE A 55 -1.91 -5.43 -13.03
CA ILE A 55 -2.66 -4.67 -12.02
C ILE A 55 -1.92 -4.65 -10.68
N ASN A 56 -1.45 -5.80 -10.20
CA ASN A 56 -0.70 -5.89 -8.95
C ASN A 56 0.54 -4.98 -8.97
N ARG A 57 1.32 -5.07 -10.04
CA ARG A 57 2.62 -4.43 -10.16
C ARG A 57 2.50 -2.90 -10.28
N TYR A 58 1.58 -2.42 -11.11
CA TYR A 58 1.34 -0.97 -11.24
C TYR A 58 0.64 -0.38 -10.02
N SER A 59 -0.24 -1.13 -9.36
CA SER A 59 -0.87 -0.67 -8.11
C SER A 59 0.17 -0.48 -7.01
N PHE A 60 1.07 -1.44 -6.86
CA PHE A 60 2.14 -1.33 -5.87
C PHE A 60 3.08 -0.15 -6.17
N LEU A 61 3.38 0.13 -7.44
CA LEU A 61 4.17 1.30 -7.82
C LEU A 61 3.50 2.61 -7.39
N ILE A 62 2.19 2.76 -7.66
CA ILE A 62 1.44 3.97 -7.29
C ILE A 62 1.41 4.13 -5.76
N PHE A 63 1.22 3.03 -5.03
CA PHE A 63 1.31 3.00 -3.57
C PHE A 63 2.67 3.50 -3.07
N LEU A 64 3.78 3.00 -3.63
CA LEU A 64 5.13 3.44 -3.24
C LEU A 64 5.34 4.93 -3.49
N LEU A 65 4.84 5.45 -4.61
CA LEU A 65 4.94 6.86 -4.96
C LEU A 65 4.11 7.73 -4.01
N ALA A 66 2.86 7.35 -3.75
CA ALA A 66 1.98 8.07 -2.83
C ALA A 66 2.61 8.15 -1.43
N ASN A 67 3.11 7.03 -0.90
CA ASN A 67 3.75 7.04 0.42
C ASN A 67 5.04 7.87 0.45
N SER A 68 5.83 7.79 -0.62
CA SER A 68 7.05 8.58 -0.73
C SER A 68 6.74 10.08 -0.70
N ILE A 69 5.72 10.52 -1.45
CA ILE A 69 5.26 11.92 -1.49
C ILE A 69 4.78 12.37 -0.10
N SER A 70 4.00 11.54 0.61
CA SER A 70 3.55 11.83 1.98
C SER A 70 4.70 11.92 2.98
N SER A 71 5.76 11.14 2.76
CA SER A 71 6.95 11.06 3.63
C SER A 71 7.99 12.15 3.39
N PHE A 72 7.86 12.97 2.34
CA PHE A 72 8.77 14.08 2.11
C PHE A 72 8.35 15.30 2.95
N PRO A 73 9.30 16.07 3.51
CA PRO A 73 8.99 17.30 4.24
C PRO A 73 8.46 18.38 3.27
N GLY A 74 7.41 19.07 3.69
CA GLY A 74 6.81 20.17 2.93
C GLY A 74 5.42 20.56 3.42
N GLU A 75 4.89 21.67 2.90
CA GLU A 75 3.52 22.10 3.21
C GLU A 75 2.51 21.47 2.24
N SER A 76 1.39 20.99 2.76
CA SER A 76 0.20 20.61 1.98
C SER A 76 -1.07 21.15 2.62
N THR A 77 -2.11 21.16 1.80
CA THR A 77 -3.49 21.29 2.27
C THR A 77 -4.02 19.95 2.79
N ASP A 78 -4.99 19.99 3.71
CA ASP A 78 -5.66 18.78 4.21
C ASP A 78 -6.34 17.97 3.10
N GLN A 79 -6.80 18.65 2.03
CA GLN A 79 -7.41 18.01 0.88
C GLN A 79 -6.41 17.14 0.10
N GLU A 80 -5.17 17.61 -0.09
CA GLU A 80 -4.12 16.83 -0.72
C GLU A 80 -3.73 15.62 0.12
N CYS A 81 -3.60 15.80 1.45
CA CYS A 81 -3.29 14.69 2.35
C CYS A 81 -4.39 13.63 2.36
N LYS A 82 -5.67 14.04 2.35
CA LYS A 82 -6.80 13.11 2.25
C LYS A 82 -6.81 12.37 0.90
N LEU A 83 -6.47 13.04 -0.20
CA LEU A 83 -6.37 12.38 -1.50
C LEU A 83 -5.22 11.36 -1.52
N LEU A 84 -4.05 11.73 -1.00
CA LEU A 84 -2.89 10.85 -0.91
C LEU A 84 -3.17 9.63 -0.04
N ASP A 85 -3.86 9.81 1.08
CA ASP A 85 -4.30 8.76 2.00
C ASP A 85 -5.25 7.76 1.32
N ILE A 86 -6.27 8.27 0.62
CA ILE A 86 -7.20 7.43 -0.16
C ILE A 86 -6.44 6.65 -1.24
N LEU A 87 -5.52 7.30 -1.97
CA LEU A 87 -4.71 6.64 -3.00
C LEU A 87 -3.82 5.56 -2.37
N PHE A 88 -3.10 5.90 -1.31
CA PHE A 88 -2.21 5.00 -0.58
C PHE A 88 -2.93 3.71 -0.19
N HIS A 89 -4.00 3.83 0.59
CA HIS A 89 -4.75 2.68 1.05
C HIS A 89 -5.35 1.89 -0.13
N THR A 90 -5.96 2.58 -1.12
CA THR A 90 -6.66 1.90 -2.22
C THR A 90 -5.70 1.06 -3.05
N PHE A 91 -4.53 1.61 -3.39
CA PHE A 91 -3.55 0.90 -4.18
C PHE A 91 -2.79 -0.15 -3.37
N GLU A 92 -2.57 0.08 -2.07
CA GLU A 92 -2.03 -0.92 -1.16
C GLU A 92 -2.92 -2.16 -1.12
N SER A 93 -4.24 -1.98 -0.95
CA SER A 93 -5.16 -3.10 -0.84
C SER A 93 -5.34 -3.85 -2.14
N ILE A 94 -5.38 -3.16 -3.29
CA ILE A 94 -5.34 -3.82 -4.59
C ILE A 94 -4.08 -4.69 -4.69
N ALA A 95 -2.90 -4.15 -4.35
CA ALA A 95 -1.67 -4.93 -4.34
C ALA A 95 -1.73 -6.11 -3.35
N ALA A 96 -2.23 -5.89 -2.14
CA ALA A 96 -2.31 -6.87 -1.07
C ALA A 96 -3.30 -8.02 -1.35
N VAL A 97 -4.33 -7.79 -2.16
CA VAL A 97 -5.27 -8.83 -2.61
C VAL A 97 -4.75 -9.55 -3.86
N THR A 98 -4.14 -8.81 -4.77
CA THR A 98 -3.73 -9.35 -6.06
C THR A 98 -2.48 -10.24 -5.93
N THR A 99 -1.57 -9.92 -5.00
CA THR A 99 -0.39 -10.73 -4.66
C THR A 99 -0.77 -12.17 -4.23
N PRO A 100 -1.58 -12.38 -3.18
CA PRO A 100 -1.99 -13.72 -2.77
C PRO A 100 -2.87 -14.40 -3.82
N ALA A 101 -3.65 -13.66 -4.61
CA ALA A 101 -4.39 -14.25 -5.73
C ALA A 101 -3.44 -14.84 -6.80
N LEU A 102 -2.35 -14.15 -7.14
CA LEU A 102 -1.34 -14.67 -8.07
C LEU A 102 -0.63 -15.90 -7.52
N PHE A 103 -0.27 -15.89 -6.24
CA PHE A 103 0.32 -17.06 -5.58
C PHE A 103 -0.67 -18.22 -5.53
N ALA A 104 -1.93 -17.96 -5.18
CA ALA A 104 -2.99 -18.97 -5.16
C ALA A 104 -3.21 -19.59 -6.55
N LEU A 105 -3.23 -18.79 -7.62
CA LEU A 105 -3.33 -19.30 -8.99
C LEU A 105 -2.16 -20.21 -9.36
N ARG A 106 -0.92 -19.85 -8.97
CA ARG A 106 0.26 -20.69 -9.19
C ARG A 106 0.19 -21.99 -8.42
N ILE A 107 -0.20 -21.95 -7.14
CA ILE A 107 -0.35 -23.14 -6.31
C ILE A 107 -1.50 -24.03 -6.85
N TYR A 108 -2.61 -23.43 -7.26
CA TYR A 108 -3.75 -24.13 -7.86
C TYR A 108 -3.36 -24.88 -9.13
N ALA A 109 -2.53 -24.28 -9.98
CA ALA A 109 -2.00 -24.93 -11.17
C ALA A 109 -1.04 -26.09 -10.83
N LEU A 110 -0.25 -25.97 -9.76
CA LEU A 110 0.67 -27.03 -9.31
C LEU A 110 -0.05 -28.23 -8.66
N TYR A 111 -1.18 -27.99 -8.01
CA TYR A 111 -1.95 -29.01 -7.27
C TYR A 111 -3.15 -29.56 -8.06
N ASP A 112 -3.00 -29.65 -9.38
CA ASP A 112 -3.99 -30.25 -10.28
C ASP A 112 -5.42 -29.75 -10.05
N GLN A 113 -5.59 -28.44 -9.86
CA GLN A 113 -6.89 -27.78 -9.77
C GLN A 113 -7.75 -28.15 -8.55
N SER A 114 -7.14 -28.58 -7.43
CA SER A 114 -7.86 -28.88 -6.19
C SER A 114 -8.66 -27.68 -5.66
N ARG A 115 -9.99 -27.85 -5.54
CA ARG A 115 -10.94 -26.81 -5.08
C ARG A 115 -10.72 -26.40 -3.62
N ILE A 116 -10.09 -27.24 -2.81
CA ILE A 116 -9.80 -26.97 -1.39
C ILE A 116 -8.81 -25.80 -1.26
N ILE A 117 -7.77 -25.79 -2.09
CA ILE A 117 -6.74 -24.74 -2.09
C ILE A 117 -7.36 -23.40 -2.48
N LEU A 118 -8.28 -23.41 -3.45
CA LEU A 118 -9.01 -22.23 -3.87
C LEU A 118 -9.90 -21.69 -2.74
N ALA A 119 -10.62 -22.57 -2.03
CA ALA A 119 -11.47 -22.17 -0.90
C ALA A 119 -10.66 -21.55 0.25
N ILE A 120 -9.54 -22.17 0.63
CA ILE A 120 -8.65 -21.63 1.67
C ILE A 120 -8.08 -20.27 1.24
N SER A 121 -7.59 -20.16 0.00
CA SER A 121 -7.04 -18.91 -0.51
C SER A 121 -8.09 -17.79 -0.56
N ALA A 122 -9.32 -18.12 -0.99
CA ALA A 122 -10.43 -17.17 -1.00
C ALA A 122 -10.78 -16.67 0.42
N LEU A 123 -10.77 -17.56 1.42
CA LEU A 123 -11.00 -17.18 2.81
C LEU A 123 -9.96 -16.18 3.32
N PHE A 124 -8.67 -16.40 3.02
CA PHE A 124 -7.61 -15.46 3.38
C PHE A 124 -7.75 -14.11 2.68
N ILE A 125 -8.14 -14.11 1.40
CA ILE A 125 -8.38 -12.88 0.64
C ILE A 125 -9.55 -12.08 1.23
N LEU A 126 -10.66 -12.76 1.57
CA LEU A 126 -11.82 -12.12 2.20
C LEU A 126 -11.49 -11.53 3.56
N GLY A 127 -10.73 -12.25 4.40
CA GLY A 127 -10.27 -11.75 5.69
C GLY A 127 -9.43 -10.48 5.53
N ARG A 128 -8.57 -10.43 4.52
CA ARG A 128 -7.73 -9.27 4.24
C ARG A 128 -8.54 -8.05 3.76
N LEU A 129 -9.56 -8.27 2.93
CA LEU A 129 -10.49 -7.22 2.52
C LEU A 129 -11.23 -6.62 3.71
N ALA A 130 -11.68 -7.46 4.66
CA ALA A 130 -12.36 -7.00 5.86
C ALA A 130 -11.45 -6.11 6.73
N SER A 131 -10.21 -6.54 6.99
CA SER A 131 -9.23 -5.74 7.73
C SER A 131 -8.95 -4.40 7.06
N TYR A 132 -8.88 -4.38 5.73
CA TYR A 132 -8.62 -3.17 4.99
C TYR A 132 -9.78 -2.16 5.08
N ILE A 133 -11.03 -2.62 4.88
CA ILE A 133 -12.21 -1.75 5.04
C ILE A 133 -12.22 -1.14 6.44
N MET A 134 -11.94 -1.93 7.46
CA MET A 134 -11.86 -1.46 8.84
C MET A 134 -10.77 -0.39 9.04
N ALA A 135 -9.59 -0.58 8.45
CA ALA A 135 -8.50 0.40 8.51
C ALA A 135 -8.89 1.73 7.86
N THR A 136 -9.43 1.70 6.64
CA THR A 136 -9.82 2.93 5.91
C THR A 136 -10.93 3.72 6.59
N VAL A 137 -11.83 3.06 7.32
CA VAL A 137 -12.86 3.76 8.08
C VAL A 137 -12.27 4.37 9.35
N SER A 138 -11.22 3.80 9.91
CA SER A 138 -10.68 4.24 11.20
C SER A 138 -9.76 5.45 11.09
N VAL A 139 -9.18 5.69 9.92
CA VAL A 139 -8.06 6.63 9.73
C VAL A 139 -8.41 7.70 8.71
N THR A 140 -7.92 8.93 8.95
CA THR A 140 -7.94 10.02 7.98
C THR A 140 -6.58 10.70 7.92
N GLY A 141 -6.10 10.96 6.69
CA GLY A 141 -4.91 11.79 6.48
C GLY A 141 -5.16 13.28 6.77
N ILE A 142 -4.31 13.86 7.62
CA ILE A 142 -4.30 15.30 7.94
C ILE A 142 -2.97 15.96 7.58
N SER A 143 -3.00 17.26 7.28
CA SER A 143 -1.77 18.03 7.02
C SER A 143 -0.98 18.23 8.30
N THR A 144 0.35 18.15 8.16
CA THR A 144 1.28 18.38 9.28
C THR A 144 1.70 19.85 9.40
N ALA A 145 1.09 20.75 8.61
CA ALA A 145 1.40 22.17 8.61
C ALA A 145 1.25 22.79 10.02
N GLY A 146 2.33 23.43 10.51
CA GLY A 146 2.33 24.08 11.83
C GLY A 146 2.67 23.18 13.02
N ASN A 147 2.90 21.87 12.80
CA ASN A 147 3.34 20.93 13.83
C ASN A 147 4.84 20.62 13.74
N SER A 148 5.43 20.16 14.85
CA SER A 148 6.85 19.73 14.88
C SER A 148 7.17 18.55 13.95
N LEU A 149 6.15 17.83 13.49
CA LEU A 149 6.26 16.68 12.60
C LEU A 149 6.47 17.08 11.11
N GLN A 150 6.29 18.36 10.74
CA GLN A 150 6.44 18.83 9.36
C GLN A 150 7.86 18.62 8.80
N ALA A 151 8.84 18.49 9.68
CA ALA A 151 10.24 18.21 9.33
C ALA A 151 10.45 16.77 8.85
N ILE A 152 9.49 15.86 9.08
CA ILE A 152 9.62 14.43 8.80
C ILE A 152 8.64 13.97 7.74
N ALA A 153 7.40 14.45 7.80
CA ALA A 153 6.34 14.06 6.87
C ALA A 153 5.41 15.24 6.61
N LYS A 154 4.85 15.26 5.40
CA LYS A 154 3.90 16.27 4.96
C LYS A 154 2.48 15.91 5.38
N CYS A 155 2.16 14.61 5.39
CA CYS A 155 0.86 14.08 5.80
C CYS A 155 1.03 13.00 6.87
N VAL A 156 0.12 12.97 7.83
CA VAL A 156 0.06 11.95 8.89
C VAL A 156 -1.35 11.38 8.96
N GLU A 157 -1.42 10.09 9.22
CA GLU A 157 -2.65 9.36 9.53
C GLU A 157 -3.08 9.66 10.98
N GLN A 158 -4.31 10.16 11.16
CA GLN A 158 -4.92 10.31 12.49
C GLN A 158 -6.19 9.47 12.58
N VAL A 159 -6.41 8.84 13.73
CA VAL A 159 -7.64 8.08 13.99
C VAL A 159 -8.82 9.05 14.09
N SER A 160 -9.83 8.86 13.23
CA SER A 160 -11.03 9.70 13.21
C SER A 160 -11.92 9.38 14.41
N SER A 161 -12.11 10.35 15.30
CA SER A 161 -12.94 10.22 16.50
C SER A 161 -14.43 9.98 16.19
N GLU A 162 -14.93 10.49 15.05
CA GLU A 162 -16.33 10.26 14.63
C GLU A 162 -16.62 8.78 14.31
N ASN A 163 -15.62 8.02 13.88
CA ASN A 163 -15.79 6.61 13.53
C ASN A 163 -15.65 5.67 14.75
N LEU A 164 -14.93 6.10 15.79
CA LEU A 164 -14.83 5.37 17.07
C LEU A 164 -16.20 5.23 17.76
N ASP A 165 -17.05 6.25 17.70
CA ASP A 165 -18.40 6.22 18.29
C ASP A 165 -19.37 5.28 17.54
N LEU A 166 -19.10 4.98 16.27
CA LEU A 166 -19.87 4.02 15.46
C LEU A 166 -19.48 2.56 15.73
N PHE A 167 -18.25 2.31 16.17
CA PHE A 167 -17.78 0.96 16.52
C PHE A 167 -18.06 0.57 17.98
N TYR A 168 -18.22 1.55 18.88
CA TYR A 168 -18.48 1.32 20.31
C TYR A 168 -19.96 1.36 20.72
N ARG A 169 -20.87 1.41 19.75
CA ARG A 169 -22.33 1.40 19.96
C ARG A 169 -22.94 0.08 19.49
#